data_AF-A0A925SP82-F1
#
_entry.id   AF-A0A925SP82-F1
#
_cell.length_a   1.000
_cell.length_b   1.000
_cell.length_c   1.000
_cell.angle_alpha   90.00
_cell.angle_beta   90.00
_cell.angle_gamma   90.00
#
_symmetry.space_group_name_H-M   'P 1'
#
loop_
_entity.id
_entity.type
_entity.pdbx_description
1 polymer ?
#
loop_
_entity_poly.entity_id
_entity_poly.type
_entity_poly.pdbx_seq_one_letter_code
_entity_poly.pdbx_strand_id
1 'polypeptide(L)' 'LAAAGEEVLSSVGAYQIESIGVQLFEKIEGDYFSILGLPLIPLLDTLRREGVIEG' A
#
# COMPACT_ATOMS: atom_id res chain seq x y z
N LEU A 1 4.52 -2.06 -20.21
CA LEU A 1 3.15 -1.93 -20.76
C LEU A 1 2.43 -3.26 -20.92
N ALA A 2 2.98 -4.24 -21.66
CA ALA A 2 2.23 -5.43 -22.07
C ALA A 2 1.49 -6.22 -20.97
N ALA A 3 1.97 -6.24 -19.72
CA ALA A 3 1.33 -6.96 -18.62
C ALA A 3 0.79 -6.09 -17.47
N ALA A 4 1.33 -4.87 -17.29
CA ALA A 4 0.97 -3.96 -16.19
C ALA A 4 0.20 -2.70 -16.63
N GLY A 5 0.02 -2.49 -17.94
CA GLY A 5 -0.73 -1.34 -18.49
C GLY A 5 0.02 -0.01 -18.40
N GLU A 6 -0.71 1.08 -18.69
CA GLU A 6 -0.24 2.48 -18.55
C GLU A 6 -0.39 3.00 -17.12
N GLU A 7 -1.22 2.36 -16.30
CA GLU A 7 -1.55 2.80 -14.94
C GLU A 7 -0.31 2.87 -14.03
N VAL A 8 0.66 1.97 -14.23
CA VAL A 8 1.95 2.02 -13.53
C VAL A 8 2.72 3.31 -13.77
N LEU A 9 2.51 4.02 -14.88
CA LEU A 9 3.16 5.30 -15.15
C LEU A 9 2.66 6.42 -14.23
N SER A 10 1.51 6.22 -13.58
CA SER A 10 0.97 7.11 -12.55
C SER A 10 1.38 6.72 -11.13
N SER A 11 2.06 5.58 -10.96
CA SER A 11 2.55 5.11 -9.66
C SER A 11 3.99 5.51 -9.42
N VAL A 12 4.32 5.83 -8.17
CA VAL A 12 5.70 6.10 -7.75
C VAL A 12 6.54 4.83 -7.91
N GLY A 13 7.65 4.93 -8.64
CA GLY A 13 8.53 3.79 -8.92
C GLY A 13 8.05 2.85 -10.02
N ALA A 14 6.95 3.17 -10.72
CA ALA A 14 6.42 2.43 -11.85
C ALA A 14 6.07 0.96 -11.57
N TYR A 15 5.69 0.65 -10.33
CA TYR A 15 5.11 -0.64 -9.95
C TYR A 15 3.89 -0.43 -9.05
N GLN A 16 3.09 -1.47 -8.94
CA GLN A 16 1.91 -1.54 -8.09
C GLN A 16 1.99 -2.85 -7.32
N ILE A 17 2.18 -2.78 -6.01
CA ILE A 17 2.34 -3.96 -5.15
C ILE A 17 0.99 -4.69 -4.96
N GLU A 18 -0.11 -3.98 -5.13
CA GLU A 18 -1.48 -4.46 -5.17
C GLU A 18 -1.85 -5.22 -6.46
N SER A 19 -0.96 -5.19 -7.46
CA SER A 19 -1.17 -5.77 -8.79
C SER A 19 -0.01 -6.70 -9.17
N ILE A 20 0.22 -6.90 -10.47
CA ILE A 20 1.31 -7.72 -11.02
C ILE A 20 2.71 -7.33 -10.49
N GLY A 21 2.90 -6.08 -10.03
CA GLY A 21 4.17 -5.61 -9.48
C GLY A 21 4.64 -6.36 -8.23
N VAL A 22 3.76 -7.08 -7.51
CA VAL A 22 4.15 -7.93 -6.37
C VAL A 22 5.20 -8.99 -6.73
N GLN A 23 5.20 -9.46 -7.99
CA GLN A 23 6.10 -10.51 -8.47
C GLN A 23 7.56 -10.04 -8.59
N LEU A 24 7.80 -8.72 -8.46
CA LEU A 24 9.14 -8.14 -8.50
C LEU A 24 9.88 -8.24 -7.15
N PHE A 25 9.19 -8.64 -6.07
CA PHE A 25 9.72 -8.62 -4.71
C PHE A 25 9.94 -10.04 -4.18
N GLU A 26 11.15 -10.32 -3.72
CA GLU A 26 11.48 -11.59 -3.04
C GLU A 26 11.07 -11.57 -1.56
N LYS A 27 11.09 -10.40 -0.92
CA LYS A 27 10.74 -10.19 0.49
C LYS A 27 10.25 -8.78 0.73
N ILE A 28 9.28 -8.64 1.63
CA ILE A 28 8.81 -7.36 2.17
C ILE A 28 9.11 -7.34 3.66
N GLU A 29 9.81 -6.32 4.14
CA GLU A 29 10.06 -6.08 5.56
C GLU A 29 9.38 -4.77 5.98
N GLY A 30 8.45 -4.85 6.94
CA GLY A 30 7.60 -3.72 7.36
C GLY A 30 6.11 -4.02 7.19
N ASP A 31 5.30 -2.97 7.06
CA ASP A 31 3.86 -3.07 6.89
C ASP A 31 3.45 -2.83 5.43
N TYR A 32 2.67 -3.76 4.87
CA TYR A 32 2.18 -3.72 3.50
C TYR A 32 1.30 -2.49 3.22
N PHE A 33 0.47 -2.06 4.18
CA PHE A 33 -0.40 -0.89 3.98
C PHE A 33 0.39 0.41 3.93
N SER A 34 1.51 0.48 4.65
CA SER A 34 2.45 1.59 4.53
C SER A 34 3.02 1.71 3.11
N ILE A 35 3.23 0.60 2.40
CA ILE A 35 3.69 0.62 0.98
C ILE A 35 2.61 1.18 0.06
N LEU A 36 1.33 0.90 0.35
CA LEU A 36 0.18 1.45 -0.37
C LEU A 36 -0.09 2.93 -0.05
N GLY A 37 0.76 3.58 0.76
CA GLY A 37 0.68 5.01 1.05
C GLY A 37 -0.17 5.37 2.26
N LEU A 38 -0.77 4.39 2.95
CA LEU A 38 -1.53 4.67 4.18
C LEU A 38 -1.36 3.54 5.22
N PRO A 39 -0.63 3.78 6.33
CA PRO A 39 -0.46 2.79 7.38
C PRO A 39 -1.77 2.57 8.15
N LEU A 40 -2.61 1.62 7.68
CA LEU A 40 -3.97 1.42 8.19
C LEU A 40 -4.01 1.09 9.68
N ILE A 41 -3.12 0.23 10.18
CA ILE A 41 -3.13 -0.16 11.60
C ILE A 41 -2.80 1.03 12.52
N PRO A 42 -1.70 1.78 12.31
CA PRO A 42 -1.46 3.03 13.03
C PRO A 42 -2.56 4.09 12.88
N LEU A 43 -3.14 4.21 11.68
CA LEU A 43 -4.23 5.15 11.44
C LEU A 43 -5.47 4.79 12.26
N LEU A 44 -5.90 3.53 12.22
CA LEU A 44 -7.06 3.05 12.98
C LEU A 44 -6.83 3.16 14.48
N ASP A 45 -5.62 2.89 14.97
CA ASP A 45 -5.26 3.13 16.38
C ASP A 45 -5.40 4.61 16.75
N THR A 46 -4.91 5.51 15.89
CA THR A 46 -5.06 6.96 16.08
C THR A 46 -6.54 7.38 16.10
N LEU A 47 -7.34 6.91 15.13
CA LEU A 47 -8.76 7.25 15.05
C LEU A 47 -9.56 6.74 16.25
N ARG A 48 -9.20 5.58 16.81
CA ARG A 48 -9.79 5.06 18.05
C ARG A 48 -9.41 5.92 19.26
N ARG A 49 -8.13 6.34 19.36
CA ARG A 49 -7.66 7.23 20.45
C ARG A 49 -8.34 8.60 20.43
N GLU A 50 -8.59 9.13 19.24
CA GLU A 50 -9.31 10.39 19.04
C GLU A 50 -10.85 10.24 19.17
N GLY A 51 -11.35 9.02 19.41
CA GLY A 51 -12.78 8.75 19.59
C GLY A 51 -13.62 8.94 18.32
N VAL A 52 -12.98 8.94 17.15
CA VAL A 52 -13.65 9.11 15.85
C VAL A 52 -14.37 7.83 15.41
N ILE A 53 -13.87 6.67 15.84
CA ILE A 53 -14.43 5.34 15.55
C ILE A 53 -14.43 4.45 16.79
N GLU A 54 -15.39 3.52 16.87
CA GLU A 54 -15.47 2.53 17.95
C GLU A 54 -14.50 1.35 17.71
N GLY A 55 -14.06 0.72 18.81
CA GLY A 55 -13.07 -0.35 18.84
C GLY A 55 -13.65 -1.75 18.75
#